data_AF-A0A3B9C2T1-F1
#
_entry.id   AF-A0A3B9C2T1-F1
#
_cell.length_a   1.000
_cell.length_b   1.000
_cell.length_c   1.000
_cell.angle_alpha   90.00
_cell.angle_beta   90.00
_cell.angle_gamma   90.00
#
_symmetry.space_group_name_H-M   'P 1'
#
loop_
_entity.id
_entity.type
_entity.pdbx_description
1 polymer ?
#
loop_
_entity_poly.entity_id
_entity_poly.type
_entity_poly.pdbx_seq_one_letter_code
_entity_poly.pdbx_strand_id
1 'polypeptide(L)'
;MNISTFFENVTAMYGENLLWYAGFAFPFFIIFWIVGKKYFKKIRIQETERANVNHFKHDLGFSASTFLVFAIMDVFLLYSESKGYTKLYFDISDYGYVWLGVSFFLVLFIDDMFFYWSHRAMHLPRFYKFFHKVHHESTDPSPLTAFAFHPSEAIIENMMHFVLPFLLPLHFGIIIAWQIFSMLNNVLGHLGYEIYPKIWVKLPILQFKTASTHHNMHHQLFNGNYALYFTWWDKWMGTEFKDYESRHEQIFERKHIKKSSDGLYLLTVSDIRKEANEAFTIEFVNVPSVFRDYSAGQHLTIKVNRHGEILYRTFSISSVPNAGNSLTLTIKKIKDGKVTNYLADSLRVGDTLEVTSPSGQFFINPEPAHQKHYVMIAGGSGITPIYSMIGAILKFEPKSKITLLYANRNSNSIIFKEKLEQWTKEFYTQLEVKHFLSEEENPKKAIKGYITRISLEEMLKQYGKSKLDFYLCGPEIMTNKLLDDLASLGVAKDKIHRELFLITTQTQESASQKAKVSAKVLSKTYQFETQDGKTILQSGIEQNVPLPFSCQNGLCGICKMKCIQGRVIMKSNQVLTEQDLKDGYILTCQSLPQTPTIFIKNP
;
A
#
# COMPACT_ATOMS: atom_id res chain seq x y z
N MET A 1 2.14 -35.70 -34.30
CA MET A 1 1.04 -34.80 -34.68
C MET A 1 1.56 -33.84 -35.75
N ASN A 2 0.81 -33.56 -36.81
CA ASN A 2 1.24 -32.56 -37.80
C ASN A 2 1.01 -31.14 -37.24
N ILE A 3 1.62 -30.13 -37.86
CA ILE A 3 1.59 -28.75 -37.37
C ILE A 3 0.16 -28.17 -37.35
N SER A 4 -0.66 -28.47 -38.35
CA SER A 4 -2.06 -27.97 -38.41
C SER A 4 -2.88 -28.47 -37.24
N THR A 5 -2.86 -29.78 -37.00
CA THR A 5 -3.60 -30.42 -35.90
C THR A 5 -3.12 -29.94 -34.53
N PHE A 6 -1.83 -29.61 -34.38
CA PHE A 6 -1.33 -29.00 -33.14
C PHE A 6 -1.98 -27.63 -32.90
N PHE A 7 -1.98 -26.73 -33.88
CA PHE A 7 -2.58 -25.41 -33.73
C PHE A 7 -4.10 -25.45 -33.54
N GLU A 8 -4.80 -26.37 -34.22
CA GLU A 8 -6.23 -26.61 -34.02
C GLU A 8 -6.52 -27.04 -32.58
N ASN A 9 -5.77 -28.01 -32.05
CA ASN A 9 -5.92 -28.48 -30.68
C ASN A 9 -5.58 -27.38 -29.67
N VAL A 10 -4.52 -26.60 -29.89
CA VAL A 10 -4.17 -25.47 -28.99
C VAL A 10 -5.27 -24.43 -29.00
N THR A 11 -5.85 -24.12 -30.15
CA THR A 11 -6.95 -23.15 -30.26
C THR A 11 -8.19 -23.64 -29.50
N ALA A 12 -8.53 -24.93 -29.63
CA ALA A 12 -9.64 -25.54 -28.92
C ALA A 12 -9.44 -25.52 -27.39
N MET A 13 -8.28 -25.98 -26.91
CA MET A 13 -7.93 -25.98 -25.48
C MET A 13 -7.84 -24.56 -24.92
N TYR A 14 -7.35 -23.60 -25.70
CA TYR A 14 -7.33 -22.20 -25.30
C TYR A 14 -8.74 -21.64 -25.09
N GLY A 15 -9.67 -21.94 -26.01
CA GLY A 15 -11.08 -21.58 -25.87
C GLY A 15 -11.73 -22.21 -24.63
N GLU A 16 -11.48 -23.50 -24.38
CA GLU A 16 -11.98 -24.20 -23.20
C GLU A 16 -11.44 -23.60 -21.90
N ASN A 17 -10.13 -23.37 -21.81
CA ASN A 17 -9.49 -22.75 -20.65
C ASN A 17 -10.04 -21.34 -20.36
N LEU A 18 -10.30 -20.54 -21.40
CA LEU A 18 -10.96 -19.24 -21.25
C LEU A 18 -12.40 -19.36 -20.77
N LEU A 19 -13.15 -20.37 -21.20
CA LEU A 19 -14.52 -20.63 -20.73
C LEU A 19 -14.53 -21.02 -19.24
N TRP A 20 -13.59 -21.87 -18.83
CA TRP A 20 -13.39 -22.23 -17.42
C TRP A 20 -13.04 -20.99 -16.58
N TYR A 21 -12.08 -20.19 -17.02
CA TYR A 21 -11.73 -18.94 -16.37
C TYR A 21 -12.92 -17.98 -16.26
N ALA A 22 -13.67 -17.80 -17.34
CA ALA A 22 -14.88 -16.98 -17.34
C ALA A 22 -15.93 -17.53 -16.36
N GLY A 23 -16.15 -18.84 -16.32
CA GLY A 23 -17.09 -19.50 -15.42
C GLY A 23 -16.75 -19.34 -13.93
N PHE A 24 -15.47 -19.24 -13.57
CA PHE A 24 -15.05 -19.12 -12.16
C PHE A 24 -14.73 -17.68 -11.75
N ALA A 25 -13.98 -16.92 -12.55
CA ALA A 25 -13.56 -15.58 -12.15
C ALA A 25 -14.68 -14.53 -12.28
N PHE A 26 -15.44 -14.54 -13.38
CA PHE A 26 -16.39 -13.47 -13.68
C PHE A 26 -17.61 -13.46 -12.75
N PRO A 27 -18.24 -14.59 -12.39
CA PRO A 27 -19.35 -14.58 -11.43
C PRO A 27 -18.93 -13.99 -10.09
N PHE A 28 -17.78 -14.40 -9.55
CA PHE A 28 -17.27 -13.84 -8.30
C PHE A 28 -16.91 -12.36 -8.44
N PHE A 29 -16.30 -11.95 -9.54
CA PHE A 29 -16.02 -10.55 -9.83
C PHE A 29 -17.31 -9.71 -9.89
N ILE A 30 -18.32 -10.16 -10.63
CA ILE A 30 -19.60 -9.46 -10.76
C ILE A 30 -20.29 -9.37 -9.40
N ILE A 31 -20.38 -10.47 -8.67
CA ILE A 31 -21.05 -10.55 -7.37
C ILE A 31 -20.35 -9.65 -6.35
N PHE A 32 -19.02 -9.74 -6.20
CA PHE A 32 -18.32 -9.06 -5.12
C PHE A 32 -17.80 -7.67 -5.50
N TRP A 33 -17.31 -7.47 -6.72
CA TRP A 33 -16.65 -6.23 -7.13
C TRP A 33 -17.58 -5.24 -7.81
N ILE A 34 -18.61 -5.71 -8.54
CA ILE A 34 -19.56 -4.85 -9.26
C ILE A 34 -20.84 -4.63 -8.44
N VAL A 35 -21.64 -5.68 -8.24
CA VAL A 35 -23.00 -5.58 -7.67
C VAL A 35 -22.96 -5.47 -6.16
N GLY A 36 -22.19 -6.34 -5.49
CA GLY A 36 -22.15 -6.47 -4.05
C GLY A 36 -21.21 -5.50 -3.32
N LYS A 37 -20.64 -4.50 -4.01
CA LYS A 37 -19.66 -3.55 -3.43
C LYS A 37 -20.12 -2.92 -2.11
N LYS A 38 -21.41 -2.56 -2.00
CA LYS A 38 -21.99 -1.99 -0.77
C LYS A 38 -22.35 -3.06 0.25
N TYR A 39 -22.88 -4.19 -0.21
CA TYR A 39 -23.38 -5.28 0.64
C TYR A 39 -22.23 -5.99 1.38
N PHE A 40 -21.18 -6.37 0.63
CA PHE A 40 -20.01 -7.07 1.18
C PHE A 40 -18.95 -6.13 1.75
N LYS A 41 -19.21 -4.82 1.84
CA LYS A 41 -18.24 -3.85 2.38
C LYS A 41 -17.70 -4.25 3.77
N LYS A 42 -18.55 -4.89 4.59
CA LYS A 42 -18.22 -5.31 5.96
C LYS A 42 -17.19 -6.44 6.04
N ILE A 43 -17.01 -7.19 4.97
CA ILE A 43 -16.05 -8.29 4.87
C ILE A 43 -14.95 -8.00 3.84
N ARG A 44 -14.84 -6.75 3.38
CA ARG A 44 -13.76 -6.37 2.47
C ARG A 44 -12.44 -6.46 3.21
N ILE A 45 -11.38 -7.01 2.61
CA ILE A 45 -10.08 -7.08 3.28
C ILE A 45 -9.40 -5.70 3.29
N GLN A 46 -9.26 -5.03 2.15
CA GLN A 46 -8.62 -3.71 2.04
C GLN A 46 -9.65 -2.59 1.81
N GLU A 47 -9.62 -1.54 2.63
CA GLU A 47 -10.58 -0.42 2.53
C GLU A 47 -10.12 0.71 1.60
N THR A 48 -8.82 0.82 1.37
CA THR A 48 -8.17 1.97 0.73
C THR A 48 -7.87 1.67 -0.73
N GLU A 49 -8.64 2.33 -1.61
CA GLU A 49 -8.55 2.37 -3.07
C GLU A 49 -8.68 1.01 -3.79
N ARG A 50 -9.52 0.94 -4.82
CA ARG A 50 -9.69 -0.29 -5.62
C ARG A 50 -8.83 -0.20 -6.86
N ALA A 51 -8.41 -1.36 -7.35
CA ALA A 51 -7.89 -1.50 -8.71
C ALA A 51 -8.78 -0.73 -9.71
N ASN A 52 -8.12 0.09 -10.52
CA ASN A 52 -8.78 0.90 -11.54
C ASN A 52 -8.98 0.09 -12.82
N VAL A 53 -9.69 0.66 -13.80
CA VAL A 53 -10.03 -0.03 -15.05
C VAL A 53 -8.79 -0.45 -15.85
N ASN A 54 -7.71 0.32 -15.79
CA ASN A 54 -6.47 -0.03 -16.50
C ASN A 54 -5.81 -1.26 -15.89
N HIS A 55 -5.88 -1.40 -14.57
CA HIS A 55 -5.36 -2.58 -13.88
C HIS A 55 -6.16 -3.84 -14.23
N PHE A 56 -7.48 -3.77 -14.34
CA PHE A 56 -8.26 -4.93 -14.79
C PHE A 56 -7.95 -5.34 -16.23
N LYS A 57 -7.69 -4.38 -17.12
CA LYS A 57 -7.25 -4.69 -18.50
C LYS A 57 -5.90 -5.39 -18.52
N HIS A 58 -4.98 -4.95 -17.66
CA HIS A 58 -3.69 -5.58 -17.47
C HIS A 58 -3.84 -7.04 -17.01
N ASP A 59 -4.62 -7.28 -15.95
CA ASP A 59 -4.84 -8.61 -15.39
C ASP A 59 -5.50 -9.57 -16.40
N LEU A 60 -6.50 -9.08 -17.16
CA LEU A 60 -7.13 -9.87 -18.21
C LEU A 60 -6.16 -10.19 -19.35
N GLY A 61 -5.26 -9.27 -19.70
CA GLY A 61 -4.23 -9.50 -20.72
C GLY A 61 -3.26 -10.61 -20.33
N PHE A 62 -2.75 -10.58 -19.09
CA PHE A 62 -1.87 -11.65 -18.59
C PHE A 62 -2.61 -12.96 -18.32
N SER A 63 -3.88 -12.91 -17.92
CA SER A 63 -4.72 -14.12 -17.82
C SER A 63 -4.89 -14.80 -19.17
N ALA A 64 -5.18 -14.04 -20.23
CA ALA A 64 -5.22 -14.57 -21.59
C ALA A 64 -3.89 -15.21 -22.00
N SER A 65 -2.75 -14.58 -21.68
CA SER A 65 -1.44 -15.17 -21.94
C SER A 65 -1.19 -16.47 -21.15
N THR A 66 -1.66 -16.53 -19.90
CA THR A 66 -1.54 -17.71 -19.02
C THR A 66 -2.29 -18.90 -19.60
N PHE A 67 -3.54 -18.70 -20.04
CA PHE A 67 -4.33 -19.80 -20.61
C PHE A 67 -3.81 -20.29 -21.96
N LEU A 68 -3.08 -19.46 -22.71
CA LEU A 68 -2.36 -19.91 -23.91
C LEU A 68 -1.23 -20.88 -23.54
N VAL A 69 -0.47 -20.57 -22.48
CA VAL A 69 0.57 -21.48 -21.96
C VAL A 69 -0.05 -22.79 -21.49
N PHE A 70 -1.15 -22.73 -20.74
CA PHE A 70 -1.87 -23.92 -20.27
C PHE A 70 -2.34 -24.77 -21.45
N ALA A 71 -2.99 -24.15 -22.45
CA ALA A 71 -3.46 -24.86 -23.65
C ALA A 71 -2.33 -25.60 -24.39
N ILE A 72 -1.14 -25.01 -24.50
CA ILE A 72 0.02 -25.67 -25.11
C ILE A 72 0.45 -26.90 -24.28
N MET A 73 0.48 -26.77 -22.96
CA MET A 73 0.82 -27.87 -22.05
C MET A 73 -0.23 -28.98 -22.08
N ASP A 74 -1.52 -28.63 -22.11
CA ASP A 74 -2.64 -29.57 -22.16
C ASP A 74 -2.63 -30.37 -23.47
N VAL A 75 -2.36 -29.72 -24.60
CA VAL A 75 -2.21 -30.42 -25.90
C VAL A 75 -1.05 -31.40 -25.87
N PHE A 76 0.06 -31.06 -25.22
CA PHE A 76 1.17 -32.00 -25.05
C PHE A 76 0.80 -33.18 -24.15
N LEU A 77 0.09 -32.92 -23.05
CA LEU A 77 -0.40 -33.96 -22.14
C LEU A 77 -1.36 -34.92 -22.88
N LEU A 78 -2.36 -34.39 -23.59
CA LEU A 78 -3.30 -35.18 -24.40
C LEU A 78 -2.59 -35.97 -25.50
N TYR A 79 -1.60 -35.36 -26.16
CA TYR A 79 -0.79 -36.08 -27.14
C TYR A 79 0.00 -37.23 -26.50
N SER A 80 0.60 -36.99 -25.34
CA SER A 80 1.34 -38.02 -24.60
C SER A 80 0.42 -39.15 -24.15
N GLU A 81 -0.80 -38.82 -23.74
CA GLU A 81 -1.82 -39.80 -23.39
C GLU A 81 -2.26 -40.64 -24.59
N SER A 82 -2.43 -40.02 -25.77
CA SER A 82 -2.71 -40.76 -27.02
C SER A 82 -1.62 -41.76 -27.42
N LYS A 83 -0.42 -41.64 -26.82
CA LYS A 83 0.71 -42.56 -26.99
C LYS A 83 0.86 -43.56 -25.84
N GLY A 84 -0.01 -43.51 -24.84
CA GLY A 84 0.07 -44.34 -23.64
C GLY A 84 1.28 -44.02 -22.75
N TYR A 85 1.78 -42.78 -22.80
CA TYR A 85 2.92 -42.36 -21.98
C TYR A 85 2.51 -41.89 -20.58
N THR A 86 1.23 -41.60 -20.37
CA THR A 86 0.72 -41.26 -19.04
C THR A 86 0.13 -42.50 -18.36
N LYS A 87 -0.21 -42.37 -17.08
CA LYS A 87 -0.85 -43.40 -16.27
C LYS A 87 -2.33 -43.06 -16.01
N LEU A 88 -2.93 -42.21 -16.84
CA LEU A 88 -4.34 -41.90 -16.73
C LEU A 88 -5.18 -43.17 -16.93
N TYR A 89 -6.24 -43.28 -16.15
CA TYR A 89 -7.21 -44.36 -16.28
C TYR A 89 -8.64 -43.80 -16.19
N PHE A 90 -9.58 -44.52 -16.79
CA PHE A 90 -10.96 -44.07 -16.95
C PHE A 90 -11.98 -44.97 -16.25
N ASP A 91 -11.64 -46.22 -15.98
CA ASP A 91 -12.49 -47.13 -15.22
C ASP A 91 -12.01 -47.21 -13.76
N ILE A 92 -12.89 -46.90 -12.81
CA ILE A 92 -12.56 -46.93 -11.39
C ILE A 92 -12.14 -48.35 -10.96
N SER A 93 -12.62 -49.40 -11.63
CA SER A 93 -12.28 -50.78 -11.30
C SER A 93 -10.79 -51.13 -11.50
N ASP A 94 -10.05 -50.38 -12.31
CA ASP A 94 -8.62 -50.61 -12.56
C ASP A 94 -7.77 -50.47 -11.28
N TYR A 95 -8.17 -49.58 -10.37
CA TYR A 95 -7.45 -49.30 -9.11
C TYR A 95 -8.35 -49.27 -7.86
N GLY A 96 -9.67 -49.32 -8.03
CA GLY A 96 -10.67 -49.32 -6.96
C GLY A 96 -10.96 -47.96 -6.32
N TYR A 97 -12.08 -47.90 -5.59
CA TYR A 97 -12.55 -46.69 -4.92
C TYR A 97 -11.62 -46.18 -3.80
N VAL A 98 -10.87 -47.08 -3.15
CA VAL A 98 -9.90 -46.70 -2.11
C VAL A 98 -8.79 -45.84 -2.72
N TRP A 99 -8.21 -46.29 -3.84
CA TRP A 99 -7.20 -45.52 -4.55
C TRP A 99 -7.77 -44.21 -5.13
N LEU A 100 -9.00 -44.24 -5.64
CA LEU A 100 -9.68 -43.02 -6.11
C LEU A 100 -9.71 -41.93 -5.02
N GLY A 101 -10.06 -42.30 -3.79
CA GLY A 101 -10.06 -41.36 -2.65
C GLY A 101 -8.64 -40.95 -2.22
N VAL A 102 -7.72 -41.90 -2.06
CA VAL A 102 -6.35 -41.63 -1.61
C VAL A 102 -5.58 -40.76 -2.61
N SER A 103 -5.71 -41.04 -3.91
CA SER A 103 -5.03 -40.30 -4.96
C SER A 103 -5.46 -38.83 -5.01
N PHE A 104 -6.72 -38.50 -4.71
CA PHE A 104 -7.17 -37.11 -4.61
C PHE A 104 -6.41 -36.34 -3.52
N PHE A 105 -6.37 -36.86 -2.30
CA PHE A 105 -5.66 -36.20 -1.20
C PHE A 105 -4.15 -36.18 -1.41
N LEU A 106 -3.60 -37.22 -2.04
CA LEU A 106 -2.18 -37.28 -2.38
C LEU A 106 -1.80 -36.19 -3.40
N VAL A 107 -2.62 -36.01 -4.44
CA VAL A 107 -2.43 -34.94 -5.43
C VAL A 107 -2.49 -33.57 -4.75
N LEU A 108 -3.48 -33.31 -3.90
CA LEU A 108 -3.57 -32.04 -3.16
C LEU A 108 -2.35 -31.79 -2.27
N PHE A 109 -1.83 -32.82 -1.60
CA PHE A 109 -0.65 -32.68 -0.76
C PHE A 109 0.61 -32.38 -1.57
N ILE A 110 0.83 -33.09 -2.69
CA ILE A 110 2.00 -32.88 -3.54
C ILE A 110 1.94 -31.51 -4.21
N ASP A 111 0.77 -31.10 -4.68
CA ASP A 111 0.56 -29.79 -5.31
C ASP A 111 0.80 -28.64 -4.34
N ASP A 112 0.20 -28.70 -3.14
CA ASP A 112 0.39 -27.70 -2.08
C ASP A 112 1.86 -27.61 -1.65
N MET A 113 2.55 -28.75 -1.53
CA MET A 113 3.99 -28.79 -1.24
C MET A 113 4.80 -28.14 -2.36
N PHE A 114 4.56 -28.52 -3.62
CA PHE A 114 5.29 -27.98 -4.76
C PHE A 114 5.08 -26.48 -4.86
N PHE A 115 3.82 -26.02 -4.79
CA PHE A 115 3.47 -24.60 -4.85
C PHE A 115 4.17 -23.81 -3.75
N TYR A 116 4.14 -24.25 -2.49
CA TYR A 116 4.80 -23.51 -1.41
C TYR A 116 6.28 -23.23 -1.72
N TRP A 117 7.02 -24.26 -2.14
CA TRP A 117 8.45 -24.13 -2.42
C TRP A 117 8.73 -23.34 -3.70
N SER A 118 7.96 -23.56 -4.76
CA SER A 118 8.13 -22.83 -6.02
C SER A 118 7.77 -21.35 -5.84
N HIS A 119 6.66 -21.05 -5.18
CA HIS A 119 6.20 -19.71 -4.86
C HIS A 119 7.22 -18.94 -4.01
N ARG A 120 7.71 -19.54 -2.93
CA ARG A 120 8.77 -18.96 -2.12
C ARG A 120 10.06 -18.73 -2.92
N ALA A 121 10.42 -19.64 -3.83
CA ALA A 121 11.58 -19.47 -4.70
C ALA A 121 11.39 -18.32 -5.69
N MET A 122 10.19 -18.15 -6.24
CA MET A 122 9.87 -17.04 -7.14
C MET A 122 10.01 -15.68 -6.43
N HIS A 123 9.81 -15.60 -5.12
CA HIS A 123 10.07 -14.39 -4.32
C HIS A 123 11.56 -14.08 -4.06
N LEU A 124 12.47 -14.98 -4.43
CA LEU A 124 13.89 -14.67 -4.34
C LEU A 124 14.22 -13.51 -5.31
N PRO A 125 15.04 -12.52 -4.92
CA PRO A 125 15.29 -11.32 -5.73
C PRO A 125 15.82 -11.57 -7.15
N ARG A 126 16.45 -12.73 -7.39
CA ARG A 126 16.93 -13.13 -8.72
C ARG A 126 15.80 -13.57 -9.66
N PHE A 127 14.71 -14.12 -9.11
CA PHE A 127 13.62 -14.73 -9.87
C PHE A 127 12.37 -13.85 -9.90
N TYR A 128 12.11 -13.06 -8.85
CA TYR A 128 10.89 -12.27 -8.68
C TYR A 128 10.47 -11.47 -9.91
N LYS A 129 11.39 -10.69 -10.48
CA LYS A 129 11.10 -9.86 -11.66
C LYS A 129 10.70 -10.65 -12.90
N PHE A 130 11.17 -11.89 -13.02
CA PHE A 130 10.95 -12.73 -14.20
C PHE A 130 9.74 -13.64 -14.07
N PHE A 131 9.37 -14.02 -12.85
CA PHE A 131 8.27 -14.94 -12.61
C PHE A 131 7.07 -14.22 -12.03
N HIS A 132 7.20 -13.63 -10.85
CA HIS A 132 6.04 -13.40 -10.00
C HIS A 132 5.72 -11.91 -9.77
N LYS A 133 6.56 -11.00 -10.27
CA LYS A 133 6.31 -9.55 -10.19
C LYS A 133 4.95 -9.16 -10.78
N VAL A 134 4.61 -9.71 -11.96
CA VAL A 134 3.36 -9.38 -12.68
C VAL A 134 2.14 -9.67 -11.80
N HIS A 135 2.11 -10.84 -11.18
CA HIS A 135 1.04 -11.24 -10.28
C HIS A 135 0.88 -10.29 -9.08
N HIS A 136 2.01 -9.79 -8.59
CA HIS A 136 2.10 -8.87 -7.46
C HIS A 136 1.89 -7.39 -7.78
N GLU A 137 1.74 -7.01 -9.05
CA GLU A 137 1.42 -5.62 -9.40
C GLU A 137 0.05 -5.23 -8.83
N SER A 138 -0.82 -6.21 -8.58
CA SER A 138 -2.03 -6.04 -7.77
C SER A 138 -1.76 -6.27 -6.30
N THR A 139 -1.62 -5.19 -5.53
CA THR A 139 -1.56 -5.29 -4.06
C THR A 139 -2.94 -5.50 -3.43
N ASP A 140 -4.01 -5.21 -4.17
CA ASP A 140 -5.42 -5.44 -3.80
C ASP A 140 -6.11 -6.35 -4.83
N PRO A 141 -5.77 -7.65 -4.82
CA PRO A 141 -6.18 -8.58 -5.87
C PRO A 141 -7.70 -8.73 -5.97
N SER A 142 -8.16 -8.95 -7.20
CA SER A 142 -9.54 -9.29 -7.54
C SER A 142 -9.62 -10.69 -8.15
N PRO A 143 -10.82 -11.30 -8.27
CA PRO A 143 -10.98 -12.57 -8.97
C PRO A 143 -10.33 -12.63 -10.37
N LEU A 144 -10.21 -11.50 -11.06
CA LEU A 144 -9.57 -11.43 -12.38
C LEU A 144 -8.04 -11.59 -12.30
N THR A 145 -7.45 -11.19 -11.18
CA THR A 145 -6.00 -11.28 -10.89
C THR A 145 -5.53 -12.71 -10.65
N ALA A 146 -6.44 -13.64 -10.33
CA ALA A 146 -6.12 -15.01 -9.92
C ALA A 146 -5.23 -15.79 -10.92
N PHE A 147 -5.28 -15.45 -12.21
CA PHE A 147 -4.48 -16.07 -13.27
C PHE A 147 -3.65 -15.05 -14.06
N ALA A 148 -3.48 -13.83 -13.53
CA ALA A 148 -2.69 -12.78 -14.16
C ALA A 148 -1.19 -13.01 -13.93
N PHE A 149 -0.66 -14.12 -14.45
CA PHE A 149 0.73 -14.53 -14.29
C PHE A 149 1.59 -14.07 -15.46
N HIS A 150 2.89 -13.93 -15.21
CA HIS A 150 3.85 -13.91 -16.32
C HIS A 150 3.91 -15.31 -16.98
N PRO A 151 4.16 -15.46 -18.30
CA PRO A 151 4.20 -16.77 -18.96
C PRO A 151 5.12 -17.81 -18.30
N SER A 152 6.23 -17.37 -17.71
CA SER A 152 7.16 -18.26 -17.00
C SER A 152 6.60 -18.74 -15.65
N GLU A 153 5.83 -17.92 -14.96
CA GLU A 153 5.09 -18.31 -13.76
C GLU A 153 3.96 -19.27 -14.13
N ALA A 154 3.20 -19.00 -15.20
CA ALA A 154 2.18 -19.92 -15.70
C ALA A 154 2.71 -21.36 -15.93
N ILE A 155 3.93 -21.50 -16.47
CA ILE A 155 4.57 -22.83 -16.62
C ILE A 155 4.78 -23.51 -15.27
N ILE A 156 5.24 -22.76 -14.25
CA ILE A 156 5.47 -23.29 -12.90
C ILE A 156 4.14 -23.66 -12.25
N GLU A 157 3.16 -22.77 -12.31
CA GLU A 157 1.84 -22.94 -11.70
C GLU A 157 1.09 -24.17 -12.27
N ASN A 158 1.23 -24.45 -13.57
CA ASN A 158 0.61 -25.62 -14.20
C ASN A 158 1.49 -26.88 -14.19
N MET A 159 2.68 -26.83 -13.58
CA MET A 159 3.66 -27.91 -13.66
C MET A 159 3.13 -29.22 -13.08
N MET A 160 2.44 -29.19 -11.94
CA MET A 160 1.94 -30.41 -11.31
C MET A 160 0.81 -31.06 -12.11
N HIS A 161 -0.10 -30.27 -12.68
CA HIS A 161 -1.16 -30.77 -13.56
C HIS A 161 -0.57 -31.53 -14.76
N PHE A 162 0.56 -31.03 -15.26
CA PHE A 162 1.29 -31.67 -16.35
C PHE A 162 2.07 -32.92 -15.91
N VAL A 163 2.80 -32.88 -14.80
CA VAL A 163 3.74 -33.94 -14.40
C VAL A 163 3.06 -35.12 -13.72
N LEU A 164 2.08 -34.89 -12.84
CA LEU A 164 1.51 -35.97 -12.02
C LEU A 164 0.86 -37.11 -12.82
N PRO A 165 0.16 -36.87 -13.96
CA PRO A 165 -0.36 -37.93 -14.81
C PRO A 165 0.70 -38.92 -15.33
N PHE A 166 1.98 -38.52 -15.44
CA PHE A 166 3.07 -39.42 -15.84
C PHE A 166 3.58 -40.27 -14.67
N LEU A 167 3.45 -39.78 -13.44
CA LEU A 167 4.04 -40.39 -12.25
C LEU A 167 3.06 -41.30 -11.52
N LEU A 168 1.80 -40.88 -11.41
CA LEU A 168 0.77 -41.52 -10.60
C LEU A 168 -0.36 -42.04 -11.48
N PRO A 169 -0.91 -43.23 -11.19
CA PRO A 169 -2.15 -43.65 -11.80
C PRO A 169 -3.29 -42.76 -11.29
N LEU A 170 -3.84 -41.93 -12.17
CA LEU A 170 -4.87 -40.95 -11.83
C LEU A 170 -6.11 -41.16 -12.67
N HIS A 171 -7.26 -41.23 -12.00
CA HIS A 171 -8.54 -41.27 -12.70
C HIS A 171 -8.80 -39.91 -13.35
N PHE A 172 -9.33 -39.88 -14.58
CA PHE A 172 -9.67 -38.62 -15.25
C PHE A 172 -10.55 -37.70 -14.40
N GLY A 173 -11.54 -38.27 -13.69
CA GLY A 173 -12.40 -37.52 -12.77
C GLY A 173 -11.65 -36.88 -11.58
N ILE A 174 -10.51 -37.43 -11.15
CA ILE A 174 -9.66 -36.81 -10.11
C ILE A 174 -8.94 -35.58 -10.66
N ILE A 175 -8.49 -35.61 -11.92
CA ILE A 175 -7.90 -34.44 -12.58
C ILE A 175 -8.92 -33.30 -12.64
N ILE A 176 -10.15 -33.58 -13.09
CA ILE A 176 -11.23 -32.58 -13.14
C ILE A 176 -11.59 -32.06 -11.74
N ALA A 177 -11.72 -32.95 -10.75
CA ALA A 177 -12.02 -32.55 -9.38
C ALA A 177 -10.93 -31.66 -8.77
N TRP A 178 -9.66 -31.99 -9.01
CA TRP A 178 -8.52 -31.19 -8.58
C TRP A 178 -8.48 -29.83 -9.29
N GLN A 179 -8.71 -29.78 -10.60
CA GLN A 179 -8.76 -28.53 -11.36
C GLN A 179 -9.87 -27.59 -10.83
N ILE A 180 -11.07 -28.12 -10.59
CA ILE A 180 -12.18 -27.35 -9.99
C ILE A 180 -11.78 -26.85 -8.60
N PHE A 181 -11.22 -27.72 -7.75
CA PHE A 181 -10.80 -27.34 -6.41
C PHE A 181 -9.72 -26.25 -6.44
N SER A 182 -8.71 -26.41 -7.30
CA SER A 182 -7.59 -25.48 -7.45
C SER A 182 -8.08 -24.10 -7.93
N MET A 183 -8.89 -24.08 -8.99
CA MET A 183 -9.41 -22.84 -9.56
C MET A 183 -10.33 -22.10 -8.60
N LEU A 184 -11.19 -22.82 -7.87
CA LEU A 184 -12.03 -22.21 -6.84
C LEU A 184 -11.19 -21.63 -5.71
N ASN A 185 -10.21 -22.37 -5.18
CA ASN A 185 -9.34 -21.86 -4.11
C ASN A 185 -8.55 -20.64 -4.57
N ASN A 186 -8.02 -20.65 -5.79
CA ASN A 186 -7.28 -19.52 -6.34
C ASN A 186 -8.16 -18.27 -6.46
N VAL A 187 -9.37 -18.38 -7.03
CA VAL A 187 -10.34 -17.27 -7.11
C VAL A 187 -10.75 -16.77 -5.72
N LEU A 188 -10.96 -17.67 -4.76
CA LEU A 188 -11.31 -17.30 -3.38
C LEU A 188 -10.15 -16.61 -2.65
N GLY A 189 -8.91 -17.01 -2.90
CA GLY A 189 -7.70 -16.35 -2.39
C GLY A 189 -7.57 -14.91 -2.91
N HIS A 190 -7.94 -14.68 -4.16
CA HIS A 190 -7.90 -13.37 -4.83
C HIS A 190 -9.23 -12.60 -4.75
N LEU A 191 -10.19 -13.05 -3.94
CA LEU A 191 -11.52 -12.45 -3.92
C LEU A 191 -11.49 -10.98 -3.48
N GLY A 192 -10.52 -10.60 -2.65
CA GLY A 192 -10.42 -9.30 -1.99
C GLY A 192 -11.40 -9.16 -0.80
N TYR A 193 -12.22 -10.17 -0.53
CA TYR A 193 -13.17 -10.23 0.57
C TYR A 193 -12.94 -11.48 1.40
N GLU A 194 -13.19 -11.37 2.70
CA GLU A 194 -13.04 -12.46 3.66
C GLU A 194 -14.36 -13.17 3.87
N ILE A 195 -14.52 -14.31 3.22
CA ILE A 195 -15.74 -15.14 3.29
C ILE A 195 -15.66 -16.18 4.42
N TYR A 196 -14.47 -16.44 4.96
CA TYR A 196 -14.28 -17.39 6.04
C TYR A 196 -14.51 -16.70 7.39
N PRO A 197 -15.38 -17.24 8.27
CA PRO A 197 -15.79 -16.57 9.50
C PRO A 197 -14.63 -16.37 10.48
N LYS A 198 -14.82 -15.48 11.47
CA LYS A 198 -13.82 -15.18 12.53
C LYS A 198 -13.23 -16.42 13.21
N ILE A 199 -14.03 -17.47 13.37
CA ILE A 199 -13.64 -18.72 14.05
C ILE A 199 -12.71 -19.62 13.20
N TRP A 200 -12.59 -19.35 11.89
CA TRP A 200 -11.82 -20.15 10.94
C TRP A 200 -10.35 -20.31 11.34
N VAL A 201 -9.72 -19.21 11.76
CA VAL A 201 -8.31 -19.17 12.16
C VAL A 201 -8.06 -19.69 13.59
N LYS A 202 -9.12 -19.96 14.36
CA LYS A 202 -9.00 -20.42 15.76
C LYS A 202 -9.27 -21.90 15.95
N LEU A 203 -10.04 -22.52 15.04
CA LEU A 203 -10.41 -23.93 15.18
C LEU A 203 -9.21 -24.83 14.83
N PRO A 204 -8.87 -25.82 15.67
CA PRO A 204 -7.64 -26.60 15.52
C PRO A 204 -7.42 -27.26 14.15
N ILE A 205 -8.51 -27.64 13.47
CA ILE A 205 -8.47 -28.29 12.16
C ILE A 205 -8.54 -27.25 11.02
N LEU A 206 -9.32 -26.17 11.18
CA LEU A 206 -9.54 -25.17 10.13
C LEU A 206 -8.42 -24.13 10.05
N GLN A 207 -7.68 -23.91 11.14
CA GLN A 207 -6.54 -22.99 11.19
C GLN A 207 -5.39 -23.37 10.23
N PHE A 208 -5.44 -24.57 9.66
CA PHE A 208 -4.50 -25.04 8.65
C PHE A 208 -4.97 -24.77 7.24
N LYS A 209 -6.23 -24.35 7.01
CA LYS A 209 -6.73 -24.00 5.68
C LYS A 209 -6.55 -22.51 5.45
N THR A 210 -5.94 -22.15 4.32
CA THR A 210 -5.77 -20.74 3.91
C THR A 210 -7.13 -20.04 3.80
N ALA A 211 -7.23 -18.87 4.44
CA ALA A 211 -8.34 -17.92 4.25
C ALA A 211 -7.97 -16.85 3.21
N SER A 212 -8.95 -16.12 2.68
CA SER A 212 -8.71 -15.05 1.70
C SER A 212 -7.77 -13.96 2.24
N THR A 213 -7.83 -13.66 3.54
CA THR A 213 -6.92 -12.73 4.21
C THR A 213 -5.47 -13.19 4.17
N HIS A 214 -5.20 -14.51 4.22
CA HIS A 214 -3.84 -15.05 4.21
C HIS A 214 -3.12 -14.67 2.91
N HIS A 215 -3.74 -14.96 1.77
CA HIS A 215 -3.19 -14.64 0.45
C HIS A 215 -3.24 -13.14 0.15
N ASN A 216 -4.29 -12.44 0.60
CA ASN A 216 -4.33 -10.99 0.44
C ASN A 216 -3.18 -10.28 1.16
N MET A 217 -2.82 -10.73 2.38
CA MET A 217 -1.63 -10.23 3.09
C MET A 217 -0.33 -10.53 2.34
N HIS A 218 -0.25 -11.67 1.64
CA HIS A 218 0.88 -12.01 0.79
C HIS A 218 1.06 -10.96 -0.34
N HIS A 219 -0.01 -10.61 -1.07
CA HIS A 219 0.02 -9.55 -2.08
C HIS A 219 0.41 -8.18 -1.54
N GLN A 220 0.06 -7.89 -0.28
CA GLN A 220 0.36 -6.60 0.35
C GLN A 220 1.81 -6.49 0.87
N LEU A 221 2.33 -7.57 1.45
CA LEU A 221 3.56 -7.56 2.25
C LEU A 221 4.71 -8.31 1.60
N PHE A 222 4.45 -9.09 0.54
CA PHE A 222 5.36 -9.83 -0.34
C PHE A 222 6.22 -10.94 0.33
N ASN A 223 6.60 -10.79 1.60
CA ASN A 223 7.59 -11.64 2.29
C ASN A 223 7.00 -12.61 3.31
N GLY A 224 5.95 -13.34 2.96
CA GLY A 224 5.35 -14.34 3.85
C GLY A 224 4.01 -14.84 3.33
N ASN A 225 3.42 -15.83 3.98
CA ASN A 225 2.15 -16.44 3.59
C ASN A 225 2.18 -17.06 2.17
N TYR A 226 3.11 -17.99 1.91
CA TYR A 226 3.32 -18.58 0.58
C TYR A 226 2.41 -19.79 0.25
N ALA A 227 1.67 -20.31 1.22
CA ALA A 227 0.83 -21.50 1.05
C ALA A 227 -0.32 -21.31 0.04
N LEU A 228 -0.65 -22.40 -0.67
CA LEU A 228 -1.77 -22.46 -1.62
C LEU A 228 -3.09 -22.80 -0.90
N TYR A 229 -3.21 -24.06 -0.46
CA TYR A 229 -4.40 -24.58 0.19
C TYR A 229 -4.24 -24.55 1.70
N PHE A 230 -3.06 -24.90 2.21
CA PHE A 230 -2.86 -25.15 3.63
C PHE A 230 -1.65 -24.42 4.24
N THR A 231 -1.86 -23.77 5.39
CA THR A 231 -0.87 -22.91 6.07
C THR A 231 0.22 -23.68 6.82
N TRP A 232 0.19 -25.02 6.85
CA TRP A 232 1.18 -25.82 7.60
C TRP A 232 2.62 -25.54 7.18
N TRP A 233 2.87 -25.27 5.88
CA TRP A 233 4.20 -25.02 5.37
C TRP A 233 4.71 -23.67 5.87
N ASP A 234 3.85 -22.65 5.84
CA ASP A 234 4.17 -21.34 6.39
C ASP A 234 4.42 -21.40 7.90
N LYS A 235 3.62 -22.16 8.64
CA LYS A 235 3.79 -22.36 10.08
C LYS A 235 5.08 -23.09 10.42
N TRP A 236 5.38 -24.20 9.74
CA TRP A 236 6.58 -24.99 9.98
C TRP A 236 7.86 -24.25 9.58
N MET A 237 7.81 -23.45 8.52
CA MET A 237 8.97 -22.71 8.02
C MET A 237 9.08 -21.30 8.61
N GLY A 238 8.14 -20.89 9.47
CA GLY A 238 8.12 -19.56 10.08
C GLY A 238 7.91 -18.42 9.07
N THR A 239 7.24 -18.70 7.95
CA THR A 239 6.91 -17.71 6.91
C THR A 239 5.48 -17.17 7.02
N GLU A 240 4.68 -17.68 7.96
CA GLU A 240 3.38 -17.07 8.30
C GLU A 240 3.58 -15.73 9.01
N PHE A 241 2.85 -14.70 8.59
CA PHE A 241 2.87 -13.42 9.28
C PHE A 241 2.31 -13.54 10.69
N LYS A 242 3.09 -13.09 11.69
CA LYS A 242 2.71 -13.17 13.12
C LYS A 242 1.38 -12.46 13.46
N ASP A 243 0.98 -11.47 12.67
CA ASP A 243 -0.26 -10.72 12.84
C ASP A 243 -1.44 -11.29 12.03
N TYR A 244 -1.27 -12.40 11.29
CA TYR A 244 -2.31 -12.97 10.42
C TYR A 244 -3.65 -13.19 11.12
N GLU A 245 -3.67 -13.93 12.24
CA GLU A 245 -4.90 -14.20 12.99
C GLU A 245 -5.59 -12.90 13.42
N SER A 246 -4.81 -11.96 13.95
CA SER A 246 -5.34 -10.67 14.38
C SER A 246 -5.94 -9.87 13.22
N ARG A 247 -5.32 -9.90 12.03
CA ARG A 247 -5.86 -9.24 10.83
C ARG A 247 -7.17 -9.87 10.37
N HIS A 248 -7.24 -11.20 10.38
CA HIS A 248 -8.46 -11.94 10.01
C HIS A 248 -9.62 -11.55 10.93
N GLU A 249 -9.40 -11.53 12.24
CA GLU A 249 -10.42 -11.16 13.22
C GLU A 249 -10.92 -9.73 13.05
N GLN A 250 -9.98 -8.80 12.82
CA GLN A 250 -10.25 -7.37 12.73
C GLN A 250 -11.11 -6.98 11.53
N ILE A 251 -11.18 -7.81 10.48
CA ILE A 251 -12.10 -7.58 9.34
C ILE A 251 -13.56 -7.55 9.83
N PHE A 252 -13.91 -8.43 10.77
CA PHE A 252 -15.27 -8.55 11.29
C PHE A 252 -15.62 -7.50 12.35
N GLU A 253 -14.60 -6.93 13.01
CA GLU A 253 -14.77 -5.94 14.09
C GLU A 253 -15.05 -4.52 13.58
N ARG A 254 -14.92 -4.29 12.26
CA ARG A 254 -15.15 -2.99 11.60
C ARG A 254 -16.53 -2.38 11.84
N LYS A 255 -17.52 -3.19 12.22
CA LYS A 255 -18.87 -2.72 12.61
C LYS A 255 -18.86 -1.75 13.80
N HIS A 256 -17.77 -1.73 14.57
CA HIS A 256 -17.63 -0.88 15.76
C HIS A 256 -16.81 0.39 15.52
N ILE A 257 -16.40 0.69 14.28
CA ILE A 257 -15.65 1.90 13.96
C ILE A 257 -16.56 3.12 14.14
N LYS A 258 -16.34 3.88 15.20
CA LYS A 258 -17.05 5.15 15.43
C LYS A 258 -16.47 6.23 14.50
N LYS A 259 -17.37 6.90 13.79
CA LYS A 259 -17.07 8.14 13.06
C LYS A 259 -17.83 9.30 13.70
N SER A 260 -17.28 10.49 13.63
CA SER A 260 -18.00 11.71 14.00
C SER A 260 -19.06 12.08 12.95
N SER A 261 -19.88 13.09 13.26
CA SER A 261 -20.86 13.68 12.33
C SER A 261 -20.22 14.11 11.01
N ASP A 262 -18.95 14.50 11.05
CA ASP A 262 -18.20 15.04 9.92
C ASP A 262 -17.52 13.93 9.09
N GLY A 263 -17.76 12.66 9.45
CA GLY A 263 -17.20 11.50 8.76
C GLY A 263 -15.74 11.18 9.10
N LEU A 264 -15.15 11.89 10.07
CA LEU A 264 -13.81 11.63 10.61
C LEU A 264 -13.80 10.39 11.50
N TYR A 265 -12.68 9.68 11.53
CA TYR A 265 -12.49 8.53 12.40
C TYR A 265 -12.16 8.99 13.82
N LEU A 266 -12.66 8.25 14.80
CA LEU A 266 -12.34 8.48 16.20
C LEU A 266 -11.23 7.51 16.62
N LEU A 267 -10.09 8.05 17.07
CA LEU A 267 -8.99 7.27 17.64
C LEU A 267 -8.82 7.60 19.12
N THR A 268 -8.70 6.57 19.95
CA THR A 268 -8.47 6.72 21.39
C THR A 268 -6.99 6.67 21.69
N VAL A 269 -6.51 7.66 22.45
CA VAL A 269 -5.12 7.76 22.89
C VAL A 269 -4.84 6.71 23.95
N SER A 270 -3.86 5.83 23.70
CA SER A 270 -3.44 4.80 24.65
C SER A 270 -2.16 5.15 25.40
N ASP A 271 -1.28 5.92 24.79
CA ASP A 271 -0.03 6.37 25.41
C ASP A 271 0.35 7.77 24.91
N ILE A 272 0.97 8.56 25.78
CA ILE A 272 1.63 9.82 25.44
C ILE A 272 2.99 9.83 26.13
N ARG A 273 4.06 9.79 25.34
CA ARG A 273 5.43 9.71 25.85
C ARG A 273 6.30 10.83 25.31
N LYS A 274 7.23 11.31 26.13
CA LYS A 274 8.26 12.27 25.69
C LYS A 274 9.26 11.54 24.79
N GLU A 275 9.51 12.10 23.60
CA GLU A 275 10.43 11.52 22.60
C GLU A 275 11.71 12.36 22.45
N ALA A 276 11.63 13.68 22.69
CA ALA A 276 12.77 14.59 22.78
C ALA A 276 12.40 15.84 23.60
N ASN A 277 13.32 16.82 23.78
CA ASN A 277 13.06 17.98 24.63
C ASN A 277 11.82 18.81 24.25
N GLU A 278 11.47 18.82 22.96
CA GLU A 278 10.29 19.54 22.42
C GLU A 278 9.35 18.61 21.64
N ALA A 279 9.54 17.29 21.73
CA ALA A 279 8.77 16.33 20.94
C ALA A 279 8.19 15.22 21.82
N PHE A 280 6.99 14.80 21.47
CA PHE A 280 6.26 13.73 22.15
C PHE A 280 5.59 12.84 21.11
N THR A 281 5.33 11.60 21.49
CA THR A 281 4.66 10.60 20.66
C THR A 281 3.32 10.27 21.28
N ILE A 282 2.27 10.36 20.48
CA ILE A 282 0.92 9.88 20.79
C ILE A 282 0.78 8.50 20.16
N GLU A 283 0.31 7.54 20.93
CA GLU A 283 -0.07 6.21 20.46
C GLU A 283 -1.58 6.03 20.53
N PHE A 284 -2.13 5.37 19.52
CA PHE A 284 -3.55 5.05 19.44
C PHE A 284 -3.79 3.55 19.59
N VAL A 285 -4.89 3.20 20.26
CA VAL A 285 -5.42 1.83 20.38
C VAL A 285 -6.74 1.68 19.62
N ASN A 286 -7.16 0.44 19.38
CA ASN A 286 -8.39 0.10 18.64
C ASN A 286 -8.43 0.75 17.25
N VAL A 287 -7.25 0.85 16.64
CA VAL A 287 -7.02 1.49 15.36
C VAL A 287 -7.84 0.77 14.29
N PRO A 288 -8.76 1.47 13.60
CA PRO A 288 -9.55 0.90 12.51
C PRO A 288 -8.67 0.34 11.39
N SER A 289 -9.18 -0.63 10.64
CA SER A 289 -8.50 -1.26 9.49
C SER A 289 -7.95 -0.28 8.46
N VAL A 290 -8.66 0.82 8.20
CA VAL A 290 -8.22 1.87 7.27
C VAL A 290 -6.85 2.48 7.63
N PHE A 291 -6.39 2.33 8.87
CA PHE A 291 -5.09 2.80 9.36
C PHE A 291 -4.04 1.69 9.47
N ARG A 292 -4.31 0.50 8.91
CA ARG A 292 -3.33 -0.60 8.83
C ARG A 292 -2.68 -0.72 7.45
N ASP A 293 -3.39 -0.31 6.39
CA ASP A 293 -2.93 -0.37 5.00
C ASP A 293 -2.28 0.94 4.52
N TYR A 294 -1.71 1.74 5.43
CA TYR A 294 -1.02 2.97 5.04
C TYR A 294 0.39 2.65 4.52
N SER A 295 0.85 3.42 3.54
CA SER A 295 2.24 3.36 3.09
C SER A 295 3.14 4.18 4.01
N ALA A 296 4.36 3.69 4.26
CA ALA A 296 5.34 4.37 5.11
C ALA A 296 5.64 5.76 4.56
N GLY A 297 5.34 6.80 5.34
CA GLY A 297 5.44 8.22 4.94
C GLY A 297 4.11 8.95 4.83
N GLN A 298 2.97 8.25 4.80
CA GLN A 298 1.65 8.88 4.83
C GLN A 298 1.35 9.61 6.15
N HIS A 299 0.34 10.47 6.15
CA HIS A 299 -0.04 11.35 7.25
C HIS A 299 -1.54 11.30 7.59
N LEU A 300 -1.87 11.78 8.79
CA LEU A 300 -3.23 12.01 9.28
C LEU A 300 -3.48 13.48 9.53
N THR A 301 -4.71 13.94 9.35
CA THR A 301 -5.13 15.27 9.80
C THR A 301 -6.01 15.16 11.03
N ILE A 302 -5.57 15.78 12.13
CA ILE A 302 -6.30 15.85 13.40
C ILE A 302 -7.14 17.12 13.40
N LYS A 303 -8.41 16.99 13.78
CA LYS A 303 -9.31 18.10 14.11
C LYS A 303 -9.24 18.37 15.61
N VAL A 304 -9.05 19.64 15.97
CA VAL A 304 -8.97 20.14 17.35
C VAL A 304 -9.94 21.28 17.52
N ASN A 305 -10.74 21.26 18.58
CA ASN A 305 -11.57 22.40 18.99
C ASN A 305 -10.89 23.11 20.17
N ARG A 306 -10.44 24.35 19.95
CA ARG A 306 -9.80 25.19 20.96
C ARG A 306 -10.64 26.43 21.22
N HIS A 307 -11.31 26.50 22.35
CA HIS A 307 -12.17 27.64 22.75
C HIS A 307 -13.21 28.04 21.69
N GLY A 308 -13.80 27.05 21.00
CA GLY A 308 -14.78 27.29 19.92
C GLY A 308 -14.16 27.49 18.54
N GLU A 309 -12.83 27.62 18.42
CA GLU A 309 -12.12 27.65 17.14
C GLU A 309 -11.80 26.21 16.70
N ILE A 310 -12.37 25.77 15.57
CA ILE A 310 -12.05 24.47 14.97
C ILE A 310 -10.79 24.62 14.12
N LEU A 311 -9.75 23.86 14.46
CA LEU A 311 -8.45 23.85 13.81
C LEU A 311 -8.13 22.44 13.30
N TYR A 312 -7.50 22.37 12.13
CA TYR A 312 -7.02 21.12 11.55
C TYR A 312 -5.51 21.16 11.41
N ARG A 313 -4.80 20.11 11.82
CA ARG A 313 -3.36 19.97 11.57
C ARG A 313 -2.97 18.56 11.19
N THR A 314 -2.04 18.49 10.25
CA THR A 314 -1.57 17.25 9.65
C THR A 314 -0.25 16.82 10.28
N PHE A 315 -0.13 15.53 10.57
CA PHE A 315 1.04 14.91 11.15
C PHE A 315 1.34 13.59 10.42
N SER A 316 2.59 13.40 10.01
CA SER A 316 3.02 12.13 9.41
C SER A 316 2.92 11.00 10.42
N ILE A 317 2.48 9.83 9.94
CA ILE A 317 2.45 8.60 10.71
C ILE A 317 3.88 8.16 10.95
N SER A 318 4.25 8.07 12.23
CA SER A 318 5.62 7.75 12.65
C SER A 318 5.84 6.27 12.92
N SER A 319 4.78 5.49 13.09
CA SER A 319 4.88 4.02 13.21
C SER A 319 5.27 3.39 11.87
N VAL A 320 5.96 2.26 11.92
CA VAL A 320 6.26 1.45 10.74
C VAL A 320 4.97 0.70 10.34
N PRO A 321 4.51 0.79 9.08
CA PRO A 321 3.31 0.09 8.67
C PRO A 321 3.50 -1.41 8.85
N ASN A 322 2.42 -2.10 9.22
CA ASN A 322 2.40 -3.54 9.40
C ASN A 322 3.39 -4.05 10.48
N ALA A 323 3.82 -3.19 11.41
CA ALA A 323 4.65 -3.55 12.56
C ALA A 323 3.84 -3.42 13.86
N GLY A 324 3.01 -4.43 14.15
CA GLY A 324 2.14 -4.45 15.33
C GLY A 324 0.83 -3.70 15.16
N ASN A 325 0.11 -3.50 16.27
CA ASN A 325 -1.22 -2.89 16.31
C ASN A 325 -1.22 -1.39 16.70
N SER A 326 -0.05 -0.77 16.85
CA SER A 326 0.10 0.61 17.31
C SER A 326 0.22 1.58 16.14
N LEU A 327 -0.66 2.59 16.10
CA LEU A 327 -0.52 3.74 15.21
C LEU A 327 0.04 4.91 16.03
N THR A 328 1.16 5.50 15.59
CA THR A 328 1.80 6.58 16.35
C THR A 328 1.96 7.86 15.55
N LEU A 329 1.68 9.00 16.18
CA LEU A 329 2.01 10.34 15.68
C LEU A 329 3.04 10.98 16.60
N THR A 330 4.16 11.40 16.02
CA THR A 330 5.21 12.10 16.78
C THR A 330 5.19 13.58 16.42
N ILE A 331 5.03 14.41 17.43
CA ILE A 331 4.72 15.83 17.29
C ILE A 331 5.79 16.65 17.99
N LYS A 332 6.38 17.60 17.25
CA LYS A 332 7.25 18.62 17.82
C LYS A 332 6.44 19.88 18.13
N LYS A 333 6.57 20.41 19.34
CA LYS A 333 6.01 21.71 19.73
C LYS A 333 6.62 22.81 18.88
N ILE A 334 5.77 23.73 18.43
CA ILE A 334 6.20 24.92 17.68
C ILE A 334 5.93 26.12 18.58
N LYS A 335 6.90 27.04 18.67
CA LYS A 335 6.74 28.30 19.39
C LYS A 335 5.46 29.00 18.88
N ASP A 336 4.58 29.38 19.80
CA ASP A 336 3.27 30.01 19.51
C ASP A 336 2.31 29.16 18.64
N GLY A 337 2.60 27.87 18.45
CA GLY A 337 1.77 26.93 17.70
C GLY A 337 0.44 26.63 18.42
N LYS A 338 -0.69 26.90 17.76
CA LYS A 338 -2.02 26.69 18.37
C LYS A 338 -2.32 25.22 18.69
N VAL A 339 -2.09 24.31 17.75
CA VAL A 339 -2.50 22.89 17.87
C VAL A 339 -1.43 22.02 18.52
N THR A 340 -0.16 22.18 18.15
CA THR A 340 0.92 21.35 18.71
C THR A 340 1.10 21.58 20.21
N ASN A 341 0.94 22.82 20.69
CA ASN A 341 0.97 23.11 22.12
C ASN A 341 -0.31 22.63 22.82
N TYR A 342 -1.50 22.80 22.22
CA TYR A 342 -2.73 22.23 22.77
C TYR A 342 -2.62 20.70 22.96
N LEU A 343 -2.14 19.98 21.95
CA LEU A 343 -1.95 18.54 22.05
C LEU A 343 -0.91 18.16 23.10
N ALA A 344 0.15 18.95 23.29
CA ALA A 344 1.16 18.69 24.31
C ALA A 344 0.63 18.95 25.74
N ASP A 345 -0.14 20.03 25.92
CA ASP A 345 -0.47 20.55 27.24
C ASP A 345 -1.80 19.98 27.76
N SER A 346 -2.76 19.73 26.87
CA SER A 346 -4.15 19.37 27.22
C SER A 346 -4.53 17.92 26.96
N LEU A 347 -3.94 17.26 25.97
CA LEU A 347 -4.29 15.86 25.63
C LEU A 347 -3.87 14.92 26.77
N ARG A 348 -4.72 13.94 27.08
CA ARG A 348 -4.49 12.90 28.09
C ARG A 348 -4.76 11.51 27.51
N VAL A 349 -4.17 10.49 28.13
CA VAL A 349 -4.49 9.09 27.82
C VAL A 349 -5.98 8.84 28.10
N GLY A 350 -6.65 8.13 27.19
CA GLY A 350 -8.10 7.92 27.19
C GLY A 350 -8.88 8.94 26.37
N ASP A 351 -8.30 10.09 26.02
CA ASP A 351 -8.94 11.06 25.14
C ASP A 351 -9.17 10.49 23.74
N THR A 352 -10.17 11.02 23.04
CA THR A 352 -10.49 10.63 21.67
C THR A 352 -10.22 11.79 20.72
N LEU A 353 -9.48 11.53 19.66
CA LEU A 353 -9.18 12.48 18.60
C LEU A 353 -9.95 12.15 17.32
N GLU A 354 -10.49 13.19 16.67
CA GLU A 354 -11.08 13.11 15.34
C GLU A 354 -9.97 13.23 14.27
N VAL A 355 -9.86 12.24 13.39
CA VAL A 355 -8.81 12.19 12.36
C VAL A 355 -9.33 11.78 10.98
N THR A 356 -8.65 12.23 9.92
CA THR A 356 -8.84 11.70 8.56
C THR A 356 -8.30 10.27 8.45
N SER A 357 -8.64 9.54 7.38
CA SER A 357 -7.88 8.34 6.99
C SER A 357 -6.45 8.72 6.58
N PRO A 358 -5.52 7.75 6.53
CA PRO A 358 -4.19 7.96 5.96
C PRO A 358 -4.27 8.52 4.54
N SER A 359 -3.38 9.45 4.24
CA SER A 359 -3.23 10.06 2.93
C SER A 359 -1.82 10.58 2.73
N GLY A 360 -1.42 10.86 1.49
CA GLY A 360 -0.14 11.48 1.17
C GLY A 360 0.51 10.81 -0.03
N GLN A 361 1.41 11.55 -0.69
CA GLN A 361 2.18 11.08 -1.85
C GLN A 361 3.67 10.87 -1.54
N PHE A 362 4.13 11.34 -0.37
CA PHE A 362 5.48 11.13 0.11
C PHE A 362 5.55 9.81 0.88
N PHE A 363 5.51 8.70 0.16
CA PHE A 363 5.61 7.37 0.75
C PHE A 363 6.59 6.49 -0.02
N ILE A 364 6.97 5.37 0.60
CA ILE A 364 7.66 4.28 -0.08
C ILE A 364 6.86 2.99 0.07
N ASN A 365 6.85 2.20 -1.01
CA ASN A 365 6.34 0.83 -1.03
C ASN A 365 7.56 -0.07 -1.23
N PRO A 366 8.14 -0.62 -0.16
CA PRO A 366 9.35 -1.38 -0.29
C PRO A 366 9.10 -2.76 -0.90
N GLU A 367 10.03 -3.23 -1.74
CA GLU A 367 9.95 -4.53 -2.41
C GLU A 367 11.18 -5.42 -2.08
N PRO A 368 11.00 -6.74 -1.91
CA PRO A 368 12.10 -7.64 -1.54
C PRO A 368 13.22 -7.70 -2.59
N ALA A 369 12.87 -7.48 -3.85
CA ALA A 369 13.79 -7.52 -4.98
C ALA A 369 14.58 -6.21 -5.17
N HIS A 370 14.20 -5.13 -4.48
CA HIS A 370 14.94 -3.87 -4.55
C HIS A 370 16.34 -4.02 -3.94
N GLN A 371 17.29 -3.33 -4.58
CA GLN A 371 18.69 -3.25 -4.19
C GLN A 371 19.11 -1.79 -4.37
N LYS A 372 18.35 -0.89 -3.74
CA LYS A 372 18.57 0.56 -3.87
C LYS A 372 19.46 1.05 -2.74
N HIS A 373 20.00 2.25 -2.90
CA HIS A 373 20.61 2.97 -1.80
C HIS A 373 19.86 4.28 -1.58
N TYR A 374 19.09 4.31 -0.50
CA TYR A 374 18.29 5.46 -0.11
C TYR A 374 19.13 6.45 0.69
N VAL A 375 19.13 7.71 0.28
CA VAL A 375 19.68 8.82 1.06
C VAL A 375 18.52 9.58 1.68
N MET A 376 18.31 9.32 2.97
CA MET A 376 17.24 9.91 3.77
C MET A 376 17.75 11.19 4.41
N ILE A 377 17.14 12.34 4.14
CA ILE A 377 17.55 13.63 4.67
C ILE A 377 16.42 14.19 5.54
N ALA A 378 16.69 14.30 6.84
CA ALA A 378 15.72 14.77 7.81
C ALA A 378 16.21 16.02 8.55
N GLY A 379 15.30 16.94 8.85
CA GLY A 379 15.55 18.10 9.73
C GLY A 379 14.52 18.19 10.84
N GLY A 380 14.95 18.12 12.10
CA GLY A 380 14.06 18.20 13.27
C GLY A 380 12.92 17.18 13.22
N SER A 381 11.67 17.66 13.21
CA SER A 381 10.48 16.81 13.12
C SER A 381 10.26 16.16 11.75
N GLY A 382 10.97 16.61 10.70
CA GLY A 382 10.93 15.95 9.38
C GLY A 382 11.41 14.50 9.40
N ILE A 383 11.99 14.03 10.52
CA ILE A 383 12.31 12.62 10.72
C ILE A 383 11.07 11.72 10.77
N THR A 384 9.86 12.23 11.05
CA THR A 384 8.71 11.35 11.32
C THR A 384 8.27 10.47 10.13
N PRO A 385 8.07 10.98 8.90
CA PRO A 385 7.80 10.13 7.75
C PRO A 385 9.04 9.32 7.37
N ILE A 386 10.24 9.90 7.49
CA ILE A 386 11.51 9.24 7.18
C ILE A 386 11.76 8.03 8.08
N TYR A 387 11.46 8.12 9.38
CA TYR A 387 11.61 7.03 10.33
C TYR A 387 10.68 5.86 9.99
N SER A 388 9.43 6.15 9.64
CA SER A 388 8.47 5.16 9.14
C SER A 388 9.00 4.47 7.87
N MET A 389 9.51 5.24 6.91
CA MET A 389 10.12 4.72 5.66
C MET A 389 11.33 3.84 5.94
N ILE A 390 12.26 4.27 6.80
CA ILE A 390 13.46 3.51 7.16
C ILE A 390 13.07 2.16 7.75
N GLY A 391 12.15 2.15 8.72
CA GLY A 391 11.70 0.89 9.32
C GLY A 391 11.00 -0.04 8.31
N ALA A 392 10.25 0.51 7.35
CA ALA A 392 9.65 -0.29 6.28
C ALA A 392 10.71 -0.88 5.34
N ILE A 393 11.72 -0.11 4.94
CA ILE A 393 12.80 -0.60 4.07
C ILE A 393 13.61 -1.70 4.78
N LEU A 394 14.01 -1.47 6.03
CA LEU A 394 14.77 -2.46 6.81
C LEU A 394 14.01 -3.77 6.99
N LYS A 395 12.68 -3.71 7.07
CA LYS A 395 11.81 -4.88 7.21
C LYS A 395 11.59 -5.61 5.90
N PHE A 396 11.39 -4.90 4.79
CA PHE A 396 10.87 -5.48 3.56
C PHE A 396 11.86 -5.51 2.38
N GLU A 397 12.96 -4.74 2.41
CA GLU A 397 14.02 -4.75 1.37
C GLU A 397 15.40 -5.15 1.93
N PRO A 398 15.65 -6.43 2.22
CA PRO A 398 16.85 -6.88 2.94
C PRO A 398 18.20 -6.62 2.22
N LYS A 399 18.15 -6.19 0.95
CA LYS A 399 19.33 -5.90 0.12
C LYS A 399 19.53 -4.42 -0.17
N SER A 400 18.60 -3.56 0.26
CA SER A 400 18.74 -2.12 0.12
C SER A 400 19.61 -1.54 1.23
N LYS A 401 20.23 -0.40 0.96
CA LYS A 401 21.02 0.37 1.92
C LYS A 401 20.38 1.71 2.18
N ILE A 402 20.63 2.26 3.37
CA ILE A 402 20.06 3.51 3.84
C ILE A 402 21.19 4.33 4.47
N THR A 403 21.36 5.56 4.00
CA THR A 403 22.16 6.57 4.69
C THR A 403 21.25 7.71 5.13
N LEU A 404 21.09 7.89 6.44
CA LEU A 404 20.31 8.96 7.04
C LEU A 404 21.22 10.15 7.38
N LEU A 405 21.00 11.30 6.75
CA LEU A 405 21.56 12.59 7.15
C LEU A 405 20.54 13.33 8.01
N TYR A 406 20.76 13.41 9.33
CA TYR A 406 19.77 13.92 10.26
C TYR A 406 20.25 15.18 11.02
N ALA A 407 19.69 16.33 10.63
CA ALA A 407 20.02 17.63 11.21
C ALA A 407 19.11 18.02 12.39
N ASN A 408 19.72 18.45 13.49
CA ASN A 408 19.06 18.94 14.70
C ASN A 408 19.84 20.13 15.29
N ARG A 409 19.27 20.84 16.27
CA ARG A 409 19.96 21.95 16.95
C ARG A 409 21.06 21.41 17.87
N ASN A 410 20.67 20.49 18.74
CA ASN A 410 21.55 19.84 19.72
C ASN A 410 21.10 18.39 19.98
N SER A 411 21.93 17.62 20.67
CA SER A 411 21.71 16.19 20.95
C SER A 411 20.42 15.89 21.70
N ASN A 412 19.91 16.80 22.53
CA ASN A 412 18.65 16.66 23.28
C ASN A 412 17.40 16.86 22.40
N SER A 413 17.57 17.40 21.20
CA SER A 413 16.48 17.64 20.23
C SER A 413 16.33 16.53 19.18
N ILE A 414 17.20 15.51 19.21
CA ILE A 414 17.15 14.37 18.29
C ILE A 414 15.95 13.48 18.64
N ILE A 415 14.94 13.46 17.77
CA ILE A 415 13.76 12.61 17.91
C ILE A 415 14.14 11.18 17.48
N PHE A 416 13.65 10.17 18.20
CA PHE A 416 13.96 8.73 17.99
C PHE A 416 15.42 8.33 18.17
N LYS A 417 16.22 9.13 18.89
CA LYS A 417 17.67 8.89 19.06
C LYS A 417 18.02 7.44 19.42
N GLU A 418 17.44 6.94 20.52
CA GLU A 418 17.72 5.59 21.04
C GLU A 418 17.28 4.49 20.06
N LYS A 419 16.13 4.68 19.39
CA LYS A 419 15.61 3.74 18.40
C LYS A 419 16.50 3.67 17.16
N LEU A 420 17.00 4.82 16.68
CA LEU A 420 17.95 4.88 15.56
C LEU A 420 19.29 4.25 15.93
N GLU A 421 19.78 4.46 17.15
CA GLU A 421 21.00 3.81 17.65
C GLU A 421 20.83 2.28 17.74
N GLN A 422 19.66 1.80 18.17
CA GLN A 422 19.33 0.38 18.16
C GLN A 422 19.32 -0.19 16.73
N TRP A 423 18.63 0.45 15.79
CA TRP A 423 18.58 -0.01 14.40
C TRP A 423 19.96 0.02 13.71
N THR A 424 20.81 0.99 14.04
CA THR A 424 22.18 1.03 13.49
C THR A 424 23.02 -0.15 13.98
N LYS A 425 22.76 -0.66 15.19
CA LYS A 425 23.43 -1.88 15.71
C LYS A 425 22.85 -3.15 15.09
N GLU A 426 21.53 -3.25 15.00
CA GLU A 426 20.82 -4.42 14.47
C GLU A 426 21.04 -4.59 12.96
N PHE A 427 20.97 -3.48 12.22
CA PHE A 427 21.07 -3.44 10.75
C PHE A 427 22.36 -2.76 10.28
N TYR A 428 23.48 -3.05 10.94
CA TYR A 428 24.78 -2.37 10.71
C TYR A 428 25.32 -2.45 9.27
N THR A 429 24.83 -3.40 8.46
CA THR A 429 25.17 -3.53 7.03
C THR A 429 24.25 -2.74 6.10
N GLN A 430 23.06 -2.37 6.57
CA GLN A 430 22.02 -1.69 5.79
C GLN A 430 21.85 -0.22 6.18
N LEU A 431 21.95 0.14 7.47
CA LEU A 431 21.68 1.49 7.97
C LEU A 431 22.95 2.20 8.47
N GLU A 432 23.20 3.37 7.91
CA GLU A 432 24.17 4.35 8.40
C GLU A 432 23.44 5.65 8.80
N VAL A 433 23.74 6.19 9.99
CA VAL A 433 23.15 7.46 10.46
C VAL A 433 24.25 8.48 10.72
N LYS A 434 24.16 9.64 10.06
CA LYS A 434 25.03 10.81 10.26
C LYS A 434 24.22 11.95 10.87
N HIS A 435 24.51 12.26 12.12
CA HIS A 435 23.88 13.40 12.81
C HIS A 435 24.61 14.71 12.53
N PHE A 436 23.86 15.78 12.31
CA PHE A 436 24.37 17.15 12.16
C PHE A 436 23.77 18.03 13.26
N LEU A 437 24.61 18.72 14.03
CA LEU A 437 24.21 19.54 15.19
C LEU A 437 24.69 20.98 15.04
N SER A 438 23.75 21.92 14.86
CA SER A 438 24.08 23.32 14.53
C SER A 438 24.45 24.20 15.73
N GLU A 439 23.94 23.87 16.92
CA GLU A 439 24.08 24.66 18.16
C GLU A 439 24.88 23.93 19.25
N GLU A 440 25.42 22.74 18.96
CA GLU A 440 26.27 22.00 19.89
C GLU A 440 27.75 22.26 19.57
N GLU A 441 28.50 22.75 20.55
CA GLU A 441 29.85 23.26 20.29
C GLU A 441 30.87 22.16 20.00
N ASN A 442 30.77 21.04 20.74
CA ASN A 442 31.64 19.86 20.66
C ASN A 442 30.81 18.57 20.61
N PRO A 443 30.11 18.31 19.48
CA PRO A 443 29.18 17.20 19.39
C PRO A 443 29.91 15.84 19.39
N LYS A 444 29.48 14.92 20.26
CA LYS A 444 30.01 13.55 20.29
C LYS A 444 29.33 12.70 19.22
N LYS A 445 30.12 12.05 18.35
CA LYS A 445 29.62 11.17 17.26
C LYS A 445 28.65 11.86 16.29
N ALA A 446 28.79 13.18 16.12
CA ALA A 446 27.99 13.97 15.19
C ALA A 446 28.84 15.07 14.56
N ILE A 447 28.39 15.57 13.42
CA ILE A 447 29.04 16.63 12.64
C ILE A 447 28.50 17.97 13.13
N LYS A 448 29.41 18.91 13.45
CA LYS A 448 29.01 20.28 13.81
C LYS A 448 28.52 21.03 12.56
N GLY A 449 27.37 21.68 12.67
CA GLY A 449 26.80 22.53 11.62
C GLY A 449 25.59 21.91 10.90
N TYR A 450 25.42 22.29 9.64
CA TYR A 450 24.28 21.92 8.81
C TYR A 450 24.66 20.87 7.76
N ILE A 451 23.66 20.19 7.20
CA ILE A 451 23.83 19.42 5.98
C ILE A 451 24.10 20.41 4.84
N THR A 452 25.18 20.21 4.11
CA THR A 452 25.61 21.13 3.04
C THR A 452 25.81 20.38 1.73
N ARG A 453 26.04 21.14 0.65
CA ARG A 453 26.47 20.60 -0.65
C ARG A 453 27.64 19.63 -0.53
N ILE A 454 28.61 19.87 0.36
CA ILE A 454 29.77 18.99 0.56
C ILE A 454 29.31 17.59 0.98
N SER A 455 28.36 17.51 1.91
CA SER A 455 27.79 16.24 2.37
C SER A 455 27.13 15.45 1.23
N LEU A 456 26.50 16.15 0.27
CA LEU A 456 25.90 15.53 -0.92
C LEU A 456 26.97 15.08 -1.92
N GLU A 457 27.98 15.92 -2.17
CA GLU A 457 29.09 15.59 -3.07
C GLU A 457 29.87 14.36 -2.62
N GLU A 458 30.12 14.21 -1.31
CA GLU A 458 30.75 13.02 -0.74
C GLU A 458 29.94 11.76 -1.03
N MET A 459 28.62 11.80 -0.81
CA MET A 459 27.72 10.67 -1.10
C MET A 459 27.72 10.32 -2.59
N LEU A 460 27.62 11.33 -3.47
CA LEU A 460 27.62 11.14 -4.92
C LEU A 460 28.96 10.59 -5.43
N LYS A 461 30.08 11.05 -4.88
CA LYS A 461 31.43 10.53 -5.22
C LYS A 461 31.59 9.08 -4.78
N GLN A 462 31.10 8.73 -3.59
CA GLN A 462 31.25 7.39 -3.03
C GLN A 462 30.40 6.33 -3.74
N TYR A 463 29.15 6.64 -4.09
CA TYR A 463 28.18 5.65 -4.56
C TYR A 463 27.73 5.82 -6.01
N GLY A 464 27.89 7.01 -6.57
CA GLY A 464 27.46 7.37 -7.92
C GLY A 464 25.99 7.80 -8.00
N LYS A 465 25.72 8.89 -8.74
CA LYS A 465 24.41 9.56 -8.81
C LYS A 465 23.23 8.69 -9.24
N SER A 466 23.43 7.70 -10.11
CA SER A 466 22.34 6.86 -10.65
C SER A 466 21.86 5.78 -9.67
N LYS A 467 22.64 5.50 -8.62
CA LYS A 467 22.33 4.45 -7.62
C LYS A 467 21.61 4.98 -6.38
N LEU A 468 21.52 6.30 -6.23
CA LEU A 468 20.98 6.96 -5.05
C LEU A 468 19.56 7.48 -5.30
N ASP A 469 18.65 7.19 -4.37
CA ASP A 469 17.30 7.74 -4.32
C ASP A 469 17.19 8.62 -3.06
N PHE A 470 16.88 9.91 -3.23
CA PHE A 470 16.89 10.91 -2.17
C PHE A 470 15.47 11.20 -1.66
N TYR A 471 15.28 11.15 -0.34
CA TYR A 471 14.02 11.53 0.32
C TYR A 471 14.29 12.62 1.34
N LEU A 472 13.68 13.80 1.16
CA LEU A 472 13.94 14.99 1.96
C LEU A 472 12.69 15.44 2.73
N CYS A 473 12.81 15.61 4.05
CA CYS A 473 11.75 16.20 4.85
C CYS A 473 12.33 17.04 6.00
N GLY A 474 11.87 18.29 6.15
CA GLY A 474 12.37 19.20 7.17
C GLY A 474 12.04 20.66 6.88
N PRO A 475 12.75 21.61 7.51
CA PRO A 475 12.54 23.04 7.28
C PRO A 475 12.64 23.42 5.80
N GLU A 476 11.79 24.36 5.37
CA GLU A 476 11.69 24.79 3.97
C GLU A 476 13.03 25.29 3.43
N ILE A 477 13.74 26.12 4.19
CA ILE A 477 15.05 26.68 3.82
C ILE A 477 16.07 25.57 3.55
N MET A 478 16.15 24.59 4.45
CA MET A 478 17.07 23.46 4.31
C MET A 478 16.74 22.63 3.07
N THR A 479 15.47 22.26 2.92
CA THR A 479 15.03 21.38 1.84
C THR A 479 15.14 22.03 0.47
N ASN A 480 14.76 23.31 0.31
CA ASN A 480 14.93 24.05 -0.95
C ASN A 480 16.41 24.13 -1.35
N LYS A 481 17.29 24.50 -0.41
CA LYS A 481 18.73 24.63 -0.70
C LYS A 481 19.36 23.32 -1.16
N LEU A 482 19.02 22.21 -0.51
CA LEU A 482 19.54 20.88 -0.85
C LEU A 482 18.96 20.36 -2.17
N LEU A 483 17.70 20.70 -2.50
CA LEU A 483 17.14 20.40 -3.83
C LEU A 483 17.91 21.10 -4.94
N ASP A 484 18.19 22.40 -4.78
CA ASP A 484 18.98 23.18 -5.75
C ASP A 484 20.38 22.59 -5.91
N ASP A 485 21.00 22.18 -4.80
CA ASP A 485 22.31 21.53 -4.84
C ASP A 485 22.26 20.19 -5.59
N LEU A 486 21.29 19.31 -5.28
CA LEU A 486 21.12 18.03 -5.99
C LEU A 486 20.88 18.22 -7.49
N ALA A 487 20.08 19.21 -7.88
CA ALA A 487 19.85 19.56 -9.27
C ALA A 487 21.13 20.05 -9.95
N SER A 488 21.90 20.94 -9.29
CA SER A 488 23.18 21.45 -9.81
C SER A 488 24.25 20.36 -9.94
N LEU A 489 24.15 19.31 -9.11
CA LEU A 489 25.01 18.13 -9.15
C LEU A 489 24.54 17.07 -10.17
N GLY A 490 23.46 17.35 -10.89
CA GLY A 490 22.96 16.52 -11.99
C GLY A 490 22.24 15.24 -11.54
N VAL A 491 21.64 15.23 -10.35
CA VAL A 491 20.74 14.15 -9.91
C VAL A 491 19.41 14.28 -10.65
N ALA A 492 18.90 13.17 -11.17
CA ALA A 492 17.66 13.16 -11.95
C ALA A 492 16.44 13.46 -11.06
N LYS A 493 15.43 14.17 -11.59
CA LYS A 493 14.28 14.64 -10.82
C LYS A 493 13.44 13.50 -10.24
N ASP A 494 13.34 12.38 -10.95
CA ASP A 494 12.63 11.17 -10.53
C ASP A 494 13.32 10.44 -9.35
N LYS A 495 14.58 10.78 -9.06
CA LYS A 495 15.36 10.29 -7.91
C LYS A 495 15.25 11.16 -6.66
N ILE A 496 14.47 12.22 -6.71
CA ILE A 496 14.39 13.20 -5.64
C ILE A 496 12.93 13.34 -5.19
N HIS A 497 12.68 12.98 -3.94
CA HIS A 497 11.36 13.02 -3.30
C HIS A 497 11.40 13.98 -2.13
N ARG A 498 10.36 14.80 -1.95
CA ARG A 498 10.30 15.77 -0.85
C ARG A 498 8.90 15.91 -0.26
N GLU A 499 8.85 16.13 1.06
CA GLU A 499 7.67 16.64 1.76
C GLU A 499 8.01 17.92 2.55
N LEU A 500 7.02 18.81 2.65
CA LEU A 500 7.08 20.06 3.42
C LEU A 500 6.04 20.04 4.55
N PHE A 501 6.43 20.49 5.74
CA PHE A 501 5.50 20.58 6.89
C PHE A 501 4.97 21.99 7.13
N LEU A 502 5.79 23.00 6.85
CA LEU A 502 5.46 24.40 7.00
C LEU A 502 5.92 25.09 5.72
N ILE A 503 4.98 25.74 5.03
CA ILE A 503 5.30 26.72 3.99
C ILE A 503 5.19 28.06 4.67
N THR A 504 6.19 28.91 4.48
CA THR A 504 6.06 30.32 4.82
C THR A 504 5.04 30.91 3.85
N THR A 505 3.80 31.14 4.30
CA THR A 505 2.75 31.73 3.45
C THR A 505 3.28 33.04 2.91
N GLN A 506 3.61 33.08 1.61
CA GLN A 506 3.64 34.35 0.89
C GLN A 506 2.18 34.79 0.83
N THR A 507 1.81 35.71 1.70
CA THR A 507 0.58 36.48 1.58
C THR A 507 0.68 37.35 0.33
N GLN A 508 0.47 36.75 -0.83
CA GLN A 508 -0.08 37.53 -1.93
C GLN A 508 -1.53 37.80 -1.55
N GLU A 509 -1.85 39.08 -1.33
CA GLU A 509 -3.22 39.59 -1.31
C GLU A 509 -3.80 39.41 -2.71
N SER A 510 -4.19 38.18 -3.04
CA SER A 510 -4.96 37.92 -4.25
C SER A 510 -6.40 38.32 -3.96
N ALA A 511 -6.91 39.31 -4.70
CA ALA A 511 -8.30 39.74 -4.59
C ALA A 511 -9.23 38.52 -4.70
N SER A 512 -10.02 38.25 -3.67
CA SER A 512 -11.09 37.27 -3.68
C SER A 512 -12.43 37.97 -3.77
N GLN A 513 -13.46 37.26 -4.21
CA GLN A 513 -14.82 37.75 -4.09
C GLN A 513 -15.75 36.69 -3.51
N LYS A 514 -16.89 37.14 -3.00
CA LYS A 514 -18.00 36.25 -2.63
C LYS A 514 -18.49 35.52 -3.87
N ALA A 515 -18.69 34.21 -3.75
CA ALA A 515 -19.18 33.38 -4.83
C ALA A 515 -20.18 32.34 -4.32
N LYS A 516 -21.20 32.07 -5.13
CA LYS A 516 -22.07 30.90 -4.98
C LYS A 516 -21.37 29.71 -5.60
N VAL A 517 -21.07 28.71 -4.77
CA VAL A 517 -20.37 27.50 -5.19
C VAL A 517 -21.36 26.34 -5.26
N SER A 518 -21.41 25.69 -6.43
CA SER A 518 -22.07 24.40 -6.61
C SER A 518 -21.00 23.31 -6.70
N ALA A 519 -20.94 22.45 -5.69
CA ALA A 519 -19.97 21.37 -5.61
C ALA A 519 -20.64 20.01 -5.79
N LYS A 520 -20.33 19.32 -6.90
CA LYS A 520 -20.75 17.93 -7.12
C LYS A 520 -19.76 16.97 -6.48
N VAL A 521 -20.13 16.44 -5.31
CA VAL A 521 -19.36 15.45 -4.57
C VAL A 521 -20.04 14.09 -4.70
N LEU A 522 -19.36 13.13 -5.33
CA LEU A 522 -19.94 11.85 -5.72
C LEU A 522 -21.22 12.03 -6.56
N SER A 523 -22.37 11.54 -6.08
CA SER A 523 -23.67 11.66 -6.75
C SER A 523 -24.55 12.81 -6.26
N LYS A 524 -24.08 13.61 -5.29
CA LYS A 524 -24.84 14.73 -4.71
C LYS A 524 -24.22 16.08 -5.08
N THR A 525 -25.06 17.08 -5.28
CA THR A 525 -24.65 18.47 -5.47
C THR A 525 -24.95 19.25 -4.19
N TYR A 526 -23.96 19.96 -3.68
CA TYR A 526 -24.06 20.84 -2.52
C TYR A 526 -23.93 22.28 -2.98
N GLN A 527 -24.65 23.18 -2.33
CA GLN A 527 -24.55 24.62 -2.58
C GLN A 527 -24.14 25.34 -1.30
N PHE A 528 -23.21 26.27 -1.43
CA PHE A 528 -22.70 27.09 -0.33
C PHE A 528 -22.11 28.39 -0.87
N GLU A 529 -21.88 29.37 0.01
CA GLU A 529 -21.33 30.66 -0.37
C GLU A 529 -19.93 30.87 0.22
N THR A 530 -19.01 31.46 -0.56
CA THR A 530 -17.71 31.89 -0.02
C THR A 530 -17.79 33.28 0.59
N GLN A 531 -17.00 33.51 1.63
CA GLN A 531 -16.74 34.85 2.14
C GLN A 531 -15.45 35.40 1.54
N ASP A 532 -15.28 36.72 1.61
CA ASP A 532 -14.06 37.35 1.18
C ASP A 532 -12.86 36.88 2.03
N GLY A 533 -11.70 36.70 1.39
CA GLY A 533 -10.47 36.16 1.96
C GLY A 533 -10.43 34.65 2.19
N LYS A 534 -11.59 33.97 2.18
CA LYS A 534 -11.69 32.53 2.46
C LYS A 534 -11.58 31.68 1.20
N THR A 535 -10.90 30.54 1.34
CA THR A 535 -10.83 29.57 0.25
C THR A 535 -12.14 28.81 0.08
N ILE A 536 -12.32 28.17 -1.08
CA ILE A 536 -13.49 27.33 -1.36
C ILE A 536 -13.64 26.23 -0.30
N LEU A 537 -12.53 25.59 0.11
CA LEU A 537 -12.58 24.54 1.13
C LEU A 537 -13.00 25.09 2.49
N GLN A 538 -12.41 26.21 2.94
CA GLN A 538 -12.75 26.81 4.24
C GLN A 538 -14.24 27.12 4.33
N SER A 539 -14.77 27.77 3.30
CA SER A 539 -16.19 28.13 3.24
C SER A 539 -17.11 26.90 3.22
N GLY A 540 -16.68 25.83 2.53
CA GLY A 540 -17.42 24.57 2.51
C GLY A 540 -17.41 23.85 3.86
N ILE A 541 -16.28 23.79 4.56
CA ILE A 541 -16.17 23.17 5.89
C ILE A 541 -17.06 23.90 6.90
N GLU A 542 -17.04 25.24 6.92
CA GLU A 542 -17.88 26.05 7.82
C GLU A 542 -19.39 25.82 7.61
N GLN A 543 -19.78 25.45 6.39
CA GLN A 543 -21.17 25.16 6.02
C GLN A 543 -21.46 23.65 5.97
N ASN A 544 -20.60 22.82 6.58
CA ASN A 544 -20.75 21.36 6.67
C ASN A 544 -20.88 20.66 5.30
N VAL A 545 -20.24 21.20 4.27
CA VAL A 545 -20.17 20.59 2.94
C VAL A 545 -19.02 19.57 2.92
N PRO A 546 -19.27 18.30 2.52
CA PRO A 546 -18.28 17.23 2.59
C PRO A 546 -17.29 17.28 1.41
N LEU A 547 -16.58 18.40 1.26
CA LEU A 547 -15.50 18.54 0.30
C LEU A 547 -14.33 17.63 0.68
N PRO A 548 -13.61 17.03 -0.28
CA PRO A 548 -12.44 16.22 0.03
C PRO A 548 -11.30 17.11 0.54
N PHE A 549 -10.65 16.74 1.65
CA PHE A 549 -9.45 17.43 2.15
C PHE A 549 -8.56 16.54 3.02
N SER A 550 -7.33 16.99 3.21
CA SER A 550 -6.41 16.49 4.23
C SER A 550 -5.55 17.64 4.76
N CYS A 551 -4.43 17.99 4.09
CA CYS A 551 -3.46 18.97 4.62
C CYS A 551 -3.92 20.44 4.74
N GLN A 552 -4.93 20.85 3.96
CA GLN A 552 -5.39 22.23 3.80
C GLN A 552 -4.36 23.27 3.32
N ASN A 553 -3.10 22.88 3.07
CA ASN A 553 -1.99 23.78 2.72
C ASN A 553 -1.48 23.62 1.27
N GLY A 554 -2.25 22.93 0.41
CA GLY A 554 -1.88 22.76 -1.00
C GLY A 554 -0.79 21.71 -1.29
N LEU A 555 -0.51 20.82 -0.33
CA LEU A 555 0.62 19.88 -0.38
C LEU A 555 0.24 18.41 -0.60
N CYS A 556 -1.00 18.00 -0.28
CA CYS A 556 -1.42 16.59 -0.35
C CYS A 556 -2.24 16.21 -1.60
N GLY A 557 -2.77 17.20 -2.33
CA GLY A 557 -3.63 16.96 -3.50
C GLY A 557 -5.04 16.42 -3.23
N ILE A 558 -5.39 16.00 -2.01
CA ILE A 558 -6.70 15.39 -1.69
C ILE A 558 -7.88 16.32 -2.03
N CYS A 559 -7.70 17.63 -1.87
CA CYS A 559 -8.71 18.62 -2.22
C CYS A 559 -8.80 18.95 -3.72
N LYS A 560 -8.21 18.11 -4.58
CA LYS A 560 -8.25 18.28 -6.04
C LYS A 560 -9.69 18.10 -6.53
N MET A 561 -10.20 19.13 -7.19
CA MET A 561 -11.51 19.10 -7.86
C MET A 561 -11.36 19.76 -9.24
N LYS A 562 -12.24 19.42 -10.18
CA LYS A 562 -12.28 20.04 -11.50
C LYS A 562 -13.25 21.23 -11.49
N CYS A 563 -12.75 22.42 -11.81
CA CYS A 563 -13.55 23.63 -11.99
C CYS A 563 -14.15 23.60 -13.41
N ILE A 564 -15.46 23.39 -13.50
CA ILE A 564 -16.18 23.33 -14.79
C ILE A 564 -16.71 24.71 -15.19
N GLN A 565 -17.04 25.54 -14.19
CA GLN A 565 -17.55 26.89 -14.43
C GLN A 565 -16.93 27.87 -13.44
N GLY A 566 -16.61 29.06 -13.96
CA GLY A 566 -16.02 30.15 -13.20
C GLY A 566 -14.49 30.07 -13.14
N ARG A 567 -13.88 31.03 -12.45
CA ARG A 567 -12.42 31.15 -12.33
C ARG A 567 -12.01 31.26 -10.87
N VAL A 568 -10.83 30.72 -10.57
CA VAL A 568 -10.20 30.80 -9.23
C VAL A 568 -8.74 31.18 -9.38
N ILE A 569 -8.17 31.80 -8.35
CA ILE A 569 -6.72 31.94 -8.16
C ILE A 569 -6.32 31.02 -7.02
N MET A 570 -5.24 30.26 -7.18
CA MET A 570 -4.69 29.45 -6.10
C MET A 570 -3.55 30.17 -5.41
N LYS A 571 -3.61 30.29 -4.08
CA LYS A 571 -2.55 30.90 -3.26
C LYS A 571 -1.20 30.19 -3.41
N SER A 572 -1.22 28.87 -3.60
CA SER A 572 -0.05 28.05 -3.81
C SER A 572 -0.43 26.78 -4.58
N ASN A 573 0.49 26.26 -5.39
CA ASN A 573 0.38 24.95 -6.03
C ASN A 573 1.72 24.23 -5.98
N GLN A 574 1.79 23.13 -5.24
CA GLN A 574 2.96 22.25 -5.15
C GLN A 574 2.67 20.83 -5.66
N VAL A 575 1.44 20.54 -6.08
CA VAL A 575 0.96 19.17 -6.35
C VAL A 575 0.39 19.01 -7.76
N LEU A 576 -0.33 20.01 -8.27
CA LEU A 576 -0.93 19.93 -9.60
C LEU A 576 0.12 20.17 -10.68
N THR A 577 0.18 19.27 -11.65
CA THR A 577 1.02 19.42 -12.84
C THR A 577 0.49 20.51 -13.77
N GLU A 578 1.31 20.94 -14.74
CA GLU A 578 0.82 21.87 -15.78
C GLU A 578 -0.36 21.28 -16.58
N GLN A 579 -0.37 19.96 -16.78
CA GLN A 579 -1.49 19.28 -17.44
C GLN A 579 -2.74 19.30 -16.57
N ASP A 580 -2.62 19.04 -15.27
CA ASP A 580 -3.76 19.15 -14.34
C ASP A 580 -4.39 20.55 -14.40
N LEU A 581 -3.56 21.60 -14.41
CA LEU A 581 -4.01 22.99 -14.50
C LEU A 581 -4.76 23.25 -15.83
N LYS A 582 -4.22 22.78 -16.95
CA LYS A 582 -4.87 22.89 -18.28
C LYS A 582 -6.20 22.15 -18.33
N ASP A 583 -6.30 21.01 -17.66
CA ASP A 583 -7.52 20.21 -17.57
C ASP A 583 -8.57 20.81 -16.61
N GLY A 584 -8.28 21.96 -16.00
CA GLY A 584 -9.18 22.71 -15.12
C GLY A 584 -9.20 22.22 -13.68
N TYR A 585 -8.19 21.46 -13.24
CA TYR A 585 -8.08 21.03 -11.85
C TYR A 585 -7.59 22.16 -10.94
N ILE A 586 -8.16 22.20 -9.74
CA ILE A 586 -7.89 23.18 -8.70
C ILE A 586 -7.72 22.49 -7.35
N LEU A 587 -6.98 23.11 -6.42
CA LEU A 587 -6.92 22.70 -5.03
C LEU A 587 -7.87 23.59 -4.22
N THR A 588 -9.04 23.07 -3.83
CA THR A 588 -10.07 23.90 -3.16
C THR A 588 -9.58 24.54 -1.86
N CYS A 589 -8.57 23.95 -1.20
CA CYS A 589 -7.93 24.54 -0.02
C CYS A 589 -7.07 25.77 -0.28
N GLN A 590 -6.62 25.96 -1.53
CA GLN A 590 -5.82 27.10 -1.97
C GLN A 590 -6.60 28.05 -2.88
N SER A 591 -7.74 27.61 -3.42
CA SER A 591 -8.53 28.36 -4.40
C SER A 591 -9.38 29.47 -3.78
N LEU A 592 -9.14 30.70 -4.24
CA LEU A 592 -9.95 31.90 -4.02
C LEU A 592 -10.82 32.18 -5.26
N PRO A 593 -12.15 32.31 -5.12
CA PRO A 593 -13.03 32.61 -6.25
C PRO A 593 -12.74 33.95 -6.90
N GLN A 594 -12.74 33.96 -8.24
CA GLN A 594 -12.59 35.14 -9.10
C GLN A 594 -13.86 35.47 -9.88
N THR A 595 -14.90 34.63 -9.80
CA THR A 595 -16.21 34.87 -10.42
C THR A 595 -17.33 34.67 -9.39
N PRO A 596 -18.50 35.35 -9.53
CA PRO A 596 -19.60 35.23 -8.57
C PRO A 596 -20.24 33.83 -8.50
N THR A 597 -20.00 32.99 -9.51
CA THR A 597 -20.48 31.62 -9.56
C THR A 597 -19.33 30.68 -9.87
N ILE A 598 -19.24 29.59 -9.12
CA ILE A 598 -18.24 28.53 -9.30
C ILE A 598 -18.96 27.17 -9.35
N PHE A 599 -18.65 26.35 -10.34
CA PHE A 599 -19.07 24.94 -10.37
C PHE A 599 -17.85 24.03 -10.34
N ILE A 600 -17.78 23.18 -9.32
CA ILE A 600 -16.71 22.20 -9.15
C ILE A 600 -17.28 20.79 -9.07
N LYS A 601 -16.54 19.81 -9.59
CA LYS A 601 -16.87 18.39 -9.42
C LYS A 601 -15.66 17.57 -9.01
N ASN A 602 -15.91 16.43 -8.40
CA ASN A 602 -14.86 15.42 -8.21
C ASN A 602 -14.23 15.03 -9.57
N PRO A 603 -12.92 14.72 -9.59
CA PRO A 603 -12.22 14.21 -10.76
C PRO A 603 -12.94 13.06 -11.47
#